data_AF-A0A7K3XZG5-F1
#
_entry.id   AF-A0A7K3XZG5-F1
#
_cell.length_a   1.000
_cell.length_b   1.000
_cell.length_c   1.000
_cell.angle_alpha   90.00
_cell.angle_beta   90.00
_cell.angle_gamma   90.00
#
_symmetry.space_group_name_H-M   'P 1'
#
loop_
_entity.id
_entity.type
_entity.pdbx_description
1 polymer ?
#
loop_
_entity_poly.entity_id
_entity_poly.type
_entity_poly.pdbx_seq_one_letter_code
_entity_poly.pdbx_strand_id
1 'polypeptide(L)'
;MQRGKPFSVRAQIDEREALGYMGYRGQGIDAATRERLTRAKAAFGALSAQALVCEFAIVATQAEPAGAMDGALGHVAGGRADVWQHRAIEDFDEDGNPVFAFDAGDATWQRAGEAAAKTGVDLEGCTLFLPGRDIARHLAGAQRAALLAVTLGFPCEMLLKREKALGAAAGLMVDACASALVEGAANEVSRLLEEDARSRGLRTGQRFSPGYGDLPLSVQPGFIAAIGADKALGISVTPANLLIPTKTITAVVGLFPGVAGSDSAAVEPLPAEDRCVGCRREFSCPLREAGTRCWA
;
A
#
# COMPACT_ATOMS: atom_id res chain seq x y z
N MET A 1 -5.79 -15.72 12.46
CA MET A 1 -6.64 -14.61 11.95
C MET A 1 -7.98 -15.17 11.48
N GLN A 2 -9.10 -14.45 11.62
CA GLN A 2 -10.38 -14.85 11.00
C GLN A 2 -10.52 -14.16 9.63
N ARG A 3 -10.37 -14.93 8.54
CA ARG A 3 -10.61 -14.42 7.18
C ARG A 3 -12.05 -13.93 7.02
N GLY A 4 -12.22 -12.80 6.32
CA GLY A 4 -13.54 -12.26 5.98
C GLY A 4 -14.34 -11.70 7.17
N LYS A 5 -13.72 -11.57 8.35
CA LYS A 5 -14.35 -10.95 9.53
C LYS A 5 -13.41 -9.90 10.12
N PRO A 6 -13.94 -8.77 10.62
CA PRO A 6 -13.13 -7.78 11.29
C PRO A 6 -12.56 -8.36 12.60
N PHE A 7 -11.33 -7.99 12.92
CA PHE A 7 -10.68 -8.37 14.18
C PHE A 7 -9.82 -7.22 14.73
N SER A 8 -9.68 -7.20 16.05
CA SER A 8 -8.84 -6.20 16.72
C SER A 8 -7.37 -6.60 16.67
N VAL A 9 -6.53 -5.61 16.39
CA VAL A 9 -5.07 -5.75 16.32
C VAL A 9 -4.44 -4.92 17.42
N ARG A 10 -3.60 -5.58 18.23
CA ARG A 10 -2.80 -4.89 19.25
C ARG A 10 -1.49 -4.45 18.62
N ALA A 11 -1.26 -3.15 18.59
CA ALA A 11 0.00 -2.55 18.17
C ALA A 11 0.45 -1.52 19.20
N GLN A 12 1.76 -1.27 19.25
CA GLN A 12 2.35 -0.22 20.07
C GLN A 12 2.90 0.88 19.17
N ILE A 13 2.93 2.10 19.68
CA ILE A 13 3.56 3.23 18.97
C ILE A 13 5.07 3.03 19.03
N ASP A 14 5.66 2.67 17.90
CA ASP A 14 7.11 2.68 17.71
C ASP A 14 7.59 4.14 17.69
N GLU A 15 8.40 4.49 18.70
CA GLU A 15 8.90 5.86 18.86
C GLU A 15 9.81 6.28 17.71
N ARG A 16 10.63 5.37 17.19
CA ARG A 16 11.51 5.65 16.07
C ARG A 16 10.71 5.91 14.79
N GLU A 17 9.63 5.17 14.60
CA GLU A 17 8.71 5.37 13.48
C GLU A 17 7.99 6.73 13.60
N ALA A 18 7.45 7.05 14.78
CA ALA A 18 6.78 8.33 15.04
C ALA A 18 7.72 9.51 14.82
N LEU A 19 8.95 9.43 15.32
CA LEU A 19 9.99 10.42 15.08
C LEU A 19 10.35 10.53 13.59
N GLY A 20 10.33 9.42 12.85
CA GLY A 20 10.51 9.39 11.40
C GLY A 20 9.50 10.25 10.63
N TYR A 21 8.23 10.22 11.04
CA TYR A 21 7.17 11.08 10.46
C TYR A 21 7.37 12.57 10.78
N MET A 22 8.12 12.89 11.82
CA MET A 22 8.48 14.26 12.19
C MET A 22 9.81 14.72 11.55
N GLY A 23 10.42 13.89 10.70
CA GLY A 23 11.67 14.18 10.01
C GLY A 23 12.94 13.80 10.78
N TYR A 24 12.82 13.19 11.95
CA TYR A 24 14.00 12.70 12.68
C TYR A 24 14.49 11.39 12.07
N ARG A 25 15.80 11.29 11.86
CA ARG A 25 16.50 10.17 11.22
C ARG A 25 17.57 9.59 12.14
N GLY A 26 17.27 9.50 13.43
CA GLY A 26 18.19 9.00 14.46
C GLY A 26 18.95 10.09 15.22
N GLN A 27 18.65 11.38 15.00
CA GLN A 27 19.16 12.44 15.87
C GLN A 27 18.52 12.35 17.26
N GLY A 28 19.25 12.81 18.28
CA GLY A 28 18.67 13.02 19.60
C GLY A 28 17.61 14.13 19.56
N ILE A 29 16.53 13.95 20.32
CA ILE A 29 15.51 14.98 20.55
C ILE A 29 15.76 15.67 21.90
N ASP A 30 15.41 16.96 21.97
CA ASP A 30 15.46 17.70 23.23
C ASP A 30 14.40 17.21 24.24
N ALA A 31 14.55 17.63 25.50
CA ALA A 31 13.68 17.19 26.59
C ALA A 31 12.21 17.60 26.38
N ALA A 32 11.97 18.80 25.85
CA ALA A 32 10.62 19.32 25.62
C ALA A 32 9.89 18.52 24.53
N THR A 33 10.57 18.16 23.45
CA THR A 33 10.08 17.32 22.37
C THR A 33 9.78 15.91 22.87
N ARG A 34 10.66 15.34 23.71
CA ARG A 34 10.43 14.03 24.34
C ARG A 34 9.21 14.03 25.26
N GLU A 35 9.01 15.08 26.05
CA GLU A 35 7.84 15.22 26.92
C GLU A 35 6.54 15.31 26.10
N ARG A 36 6.53 16.11 25.03
CA ARG A 36 5.38 16.22 24.11
C ARG A 36 5.05 14.89 23.46
N LEU A 37 6.07 14.15 22.99
CA LEU A 37 5.90 12.83 22.40
C LEU A 37 5.33 11.82 23.42
N THR A 38 5.82 11.85 24.65
CA THR A 38 5.31 10.99 25.74
C THR A 38 3.83 11.27 26.01
N ARG A 39 3.45 12.55 26.08
CA ARG A 39 2.06 12.98 26.25
C ARG A 39 1.17 12.56 25.08
N ALA A 40 1.66 12.72 23.85
CA ALA A 40 0.95 12.29 22.65
C ALA A 40 0.70 10.78 22.64
N LYS A 41 1.72 9.97 22.96
CA LYS A 41 1.59 8.50 23.09
C LYS A 41 0.54 8.11 24.12
N ALA A 42 0.54 8.77 25.29
CA ALA A 42 -0.44 8.52 26.34
C ALA A 42 -1.88 8.81 25.91
N ALA A 43 -2.10 9.77 25.00
CA ALA A 43 -3.42 10.15 24.52
C ALA A 43 -4.13 9.05 23.71
N PHE A 44 -3.38 8.09 23.14
CA PHE A 44 -3.97 6.94 22.43
C PHE A 44 -4.57 5.90 23.38
N GLY A 45 -4.17 5.88 24.65
CA GLY A 45 -4.79 5.03 25.68
C GLY A 45 -5.00 3.57 25.25
N ALA A 46 -6.26 3.12 25.28
CA ALA A 46 -6.70 1.78 24.90
C ALA A 46 -7.13 1.64 23.42
N LEU A 47 -6.86 2.65 22.59
CA LEU A 47 -7.24 2.63 21.18
C LEU A 47 -6.57 1.44 20.49
N SER A 48 -7.40 0.57 19.92
CA SER A 48 -6.96 -0.65 19.25
C SER A 48 -7.36 -0.58 17.78
N ALA A 49 -6.39 -0.85 16.89
CA ALA A 49 -6.66 -0.91 15.47
C ALA A 49 -7.65 -2.04 15.16
N GLN A 50 -8.48 -1.85 14.14
CA GLN A 50 -9.30 -2.90 13.56
C GLN A 50 -8.75 -3.25 12.18
N ALA A 51 -8.79 -4.53 11.85
CA ALA A 51 -8.36 -5.03 10.56
C ALA A 51 -9.39 -5.97 9.94
N LEU A 52 -9.39 -6.01 8.62
CA LEU A 52 -10.16 -6.96 7.82
C LEU A 52 -9.26 -7.48 6.71
N VAL A 53 -9.27 -8.80 6.50
CA VAL A 53 -8.49 -9.45 5.44
C VAL A 53 -9.38 -10.43 4.69
N CYS A 54 -9.44 -10.28 3.37
CA CYS A 54 -10.19 -11.14 2.45
C CYS A 54 -9.22 -11.71 1.39
N GLU A 55 -9.37 -12.99 1.05
CA GLU A 55 -8.52 -13.65 0.06
C GLU A 55 -9.34 -14.00 -1.19
N PHE A 56 -8.83 -13.60 -2.35
CA PHE A 56 -9.44 -13.86 -3.66
C PHE A 56 -8.50 -14.70 -4.50
N ALA A 57 -9.05 -15.60 -5.32
CA ALA A 57 -8.24 -16.27 -6.33
C ALA A 57 -7.91 -15.28 -7.46
N ILE A 58 -6.73 -15.42 -8.05
CA ILE A 58 -6.31 -14.58 -9.17
C ILE A 58 -6.78 -15.24 -10.47
N VAL A 59 -7.57 -14.52 -11.28
CA VAL A 59 -7.90 -14.96 -12.64
C VAL A 59 -6.64 -14.82 -13.48
N ALA A 60 -6.28 -15.87 -14.25
CA ALA A 60 -5.03 -15.98 -14.99
C ALA A 60 -4.55 -14.64 -15.56
N THR A 61 -3.37 -14.20 -15.10
CA THR A 61 -2.76 -12.91 -15.40
C THR A 61 -2.56 -12.74 -16.90
N GLN A 62 -3.21 -11.75 -17.51
CA GLN A 62 -2.88 -11.28 -18.86
C GLN A 62 -1.66 -10.35 -18.79
N ALA A 63 -0.52 -10.89 -18.38
CA ALA A 63 0.74 -10.22 -18.61
C ALA A 63 1.28 -10.70 -19.96
N GLU A 64 1.42 -9.78 -20.93
CA GLU A 64 2.24 -10.04 -22.12
C GLU A 64 3.64 -10.52 -21.66
N PRO A 65 4.18 -11.60 -22.23
CA PRO A 65 5.50 -12.08 -21.86
C PRO A 65 6.55 -11.00 -22.16
N ALA A 66 7.50 -10.82 -21.25
CA ALA A 66 8.58 -9.82 -21.30
C ALA A 66 9.58 -9.98 -22.48
N GLY A 67 9.25 -10.74 -23.53
CA GLY A 67 10.10 -11.05 -24.67
C GLY A 67 9.76 -10.31 -25.97
N ALA A 68 8.75 -9.43 -25.99
CA ALA A 68 8.27 -8.80 -27.22
C ALA A 68 8.63 -7.32 -27.38
N MET A 69 9.79 -6.86 -26.86
CA MET A 69 10.33 -5.52 -27.21
C MET A 69 11.86 -5.58 -27.34
N ASP A 70 12.37 -6.45 -28.22
CA ASP A 70 13.72 -6.27 -28.78
C ASP A 70 13.58 -5.82 -30.23
N GLY A 71 13.52 -4.51 -30.42
CA GLY A 71 13.32 -3.93 -31.73
C GLY A 71 12.96 -2.45 -31.66
N ALA A 72 13.97 -1.61 -31.85
CA ALA A 72 13.87 -0.19 -32.20
C ALA A 72 13.54 0.81 -31.08
N LEU A 73 14.51 1.06 -30.19
CA LEU A 73 14.77 2.44 -29.75
C LEU A 73 16.29 2.67 -29.74
N GLY A 74 16.75 3.41 -30.75
CA GLY A 74 18.13 3.87 -30.85
C GLY A 74 18.51 4.75 -29.67
N HIS A 75 19.72 4.51 -29.15
CA HIS A 75 20.38 5.40 -28.21
C HIS A 75 20.55 6.81 -28.80
N VAL A 76 20.03 7.82 -28.12
CA VAL A 76 20.55 9.17 -28.20
C VAL A 76 21.13 9.52 -26.84
N ALA A 77 22.47 9.56 -26.79
CA ALA A 77 23.23 9.98 -25.63
C ALA A 77 23.21 11.52 -25.50
N GLY A 78 22.98 12.01 -24.29
CA GLY A 78 23.35 13.36 -23.86
C GLY A 78 22.19 14.26 -23.43
N GLY A 79 22.12 14.58 -22.14
CA GLY A 79 21.25 15.61 -21.60
C GLY A 79 21.06 15.47 -20.09
N ARG A 80 21.12 16.58 -19.35
CA ARG A 80 21.23 16.64 -17.89
C ARG A 80 20.00 16.13 -17.14
N ALA A 81 20.25 15.69 -15.91
CA ALA A 81 19.27 15.20 -14.94
C ALA A 81 18.37 16.33 -14.44
N ASP A 82 17.16 16.42 -15.00
CA ASP A 82 16.19 17.44 -14.64
C ASP A 82 14.85 16.79 -14.23
N VAL A 83 14.52 16.94 -12.94
CA VAL A 83 13.18 17.12 -12.36
C VAL A 83 12.09 16.08 -12.71
N TRP A 84 11.78 15.21 -11.73
CA TRP A 84 10.56 14.40 -11.70
C TRP A 84 9.31 15.30 -11.68
N GLN A 85 8.79 15.65 -12.86
CA GLN A 85 7.47 16.23 -12.99
C GLN A 85 6.43 15.10 -12.97
N HIS A 86 5.53 15.18 -11.98
CA HIS A 86 4.30 14.41 -11.91
C HIS A 86 3.57 14.43 -13.25
N ARG A 87 3.57 13.31 -13.99
CA ARG A 87 2.55 13.06 -15.02
C ARG A 87 1.43 12.27 -14.37
N ALA A 88 0.25 12.88 -14.38
CA ALA A 88 -1.00 12.21 -14.08
C ALA A 88 -1.12 10.95 -14.95
N ILE A 89 -1.51 9.86 -14.30
CA ILE A 89 -1.78 8.57 -14.91
C ILE A 89 -3.08 8.71 -15.70
N GLU A 90 -2.94 8.97 -16.98
CA GLU A 90 -3.96 8.67 -17.98
C GLU A 90 -3.20 7.86 -19.03
N ASP A 91 -3.40 6.53 -19.03
CA ASP A 91 -2.96 5.72 -20.16
C ASP A 91 -3.71 6.25 -21.37
N PHE A 92 -2.98 6.83 -22.31
CA PHE A 92 -3.51 7.30 -23.58
C PHE A 92 -3.15 6.29 -24.67
N ASP A 93 -4.04 6.06 -25.62
CA ASP A 93 -3.71 5.35 -26.86
C ASP A 93 -2.69 6.14 -27.70
N GLU A 94 -2.25 5.57 -28.82
CA GLU A 94 -1.28 6.20 -29.73
C GLU A 94 -1.76 7.55 -30.29
N ASP A 95 -3.08 7.81 -30.23
CA ASP A 95 -3.74 9.02 -30.68
C ASP A 95 -4.00 10.02 -29.53
N GLY A 96 -3.59 9.71 -28.30
CA GLY A 96 -3.76 10.60 -27.15
C GLY A 96 -5.14 10.55 -26.50
N ASN A 97 -5.92 9.47 -26.67
CA ASN A 97 -7.23 9.28 -26.03
C ASN A 97 -7.13 8.38 -24.78
N PRO A 98 -7.87 8.68 -23.70
CA PRO A 98 -7.79 7.90 -22.47
C PRO A 98 -8.30 6.46 -22.69
N VAL A 99 -7.49 5.46 -22.35
CA VAL A 99 -7.77 4.03 -22.54
C VAL A 99 -8.84 3.50 -21.56
N PHE A 100 -8.99 4.18 -20.41
CA PHE A 100 -10.00 3.88 -19.41
C PHE A 100 -10.77 5.13 -19.01
N ALA A 101 -12.10 5.04 -19.04
CA ALA A 101 -12.99 6.09 -18.58
C ALA A 101 -13.76 5.61 -17.34
N PHE A 102 -13.85 6.48 -16.33
CA PHE A 102 -14.72 6.23 -15.19
C PHE A 102 -16.17 6.54 -15.59
N ASP A 103 -17.05 5.53 -15.57
CA ASP A 103 -18.48 5.73 -15.76
C ASP A 103 -19.11 6.14 -14.42
N ALA A 104 -19.49 7.42 -14.33
CA ALA A 104 -20.11 8.00 -13.15
C ALA A 104 -21.54 7.49 -12.89
N GLY A 105 -22.20 6.88 -13.87
CA GLY A 105 -23.53 6.29 -13.73
C GLY A 105 -23.49 4.95 -12.99
N ASP A 106 -22.57 4.08 -13.37
CA ASP A 106 -22.45 2.73 -12.81
C ASP A 106 -21.37 2.61 -11.71
N ALA A 107 -20.62 3.69 -11.44
CA ALA A 107 -19.45 3.72 -10.56
C ALA A 107 -18.42 2.64 -10.91
N THR A 108 -18.28 2.35 -12.21
CA THR A 108 -17.38 1.32 -12.75
C THR A 108 -16.40 1.94 -13.74
N TRP A 109 -15.23 1.30 -13.86
CA TRP A 109 -14.28 1.63 -14.92
C TRP A 109 -14.73 0.94 -16.22
N GLN A 110 -14.98 1.73 -17.26
CA GLN A 110 -15.35 1.25 -18.59
C GLN A 110 -14.24 1.54 -19.60
N ARG A 111 -14.12 0.63 -20.58
CA ARG A 111 -13.09 0.69 -21.62
C ARG A 111 -13.49 1.69 -22.70
N ALA A 112 -12.59 2.58 -23.09
CA ALA A 112 -12.73 3.34 -24.33
C ALA A 112 -12.00 2.58 -25.46
N GLY A 113 -12.75 2.07 -26.44
CA GLY A 113 -12.19 1.40 -27.63
C GLY A 113 -11.97 -0.12 -27.50
N GLU A 114 -11.99 -0.82 -28.63
CA GLU A 114 -11.70 -2.25 -28.76
C GLU A 114 -10.21 -2.45 -29.13
N ALA A 115 -9.48 -3.26 -28.34
CA ALA A 115 -8.14 -3.81 -28.63
C ALA A 115 -6.87 -3.22 -27.96
N ALA A 116 -6.94 -2.71 -26.71
CA ALA A 116 -5.74 -2.56 -25.87
C ALA A 116 -5.68 -3.68 -24.80
N ALA A 117 -4.55 -4.40 -24.73
CA ALA A 117 -4.30 -5.49 -23.79
C ALA A 117 -4.37 -4.98 -22.34
N LYS A 118 -5.23 -5.60 -21.51
CA LYS A 118 -5.38 -5.25 -20.09
C LYS A 118 -4.09 -5.58 -19.35
N THR A 119 -3.31 -4.57 -18.95
CA THR A 119 -2.21 -4.83 -18.03
C THR A 119 -2.71 -4.65 -16.59
N GLY A 120 -2.92 -5.75 -15.88
CA GLY A 120 -3.45 -5.75 -14.51
C GLY A 120 -3.89 -7.12 -14.03
N VAL A 121 -4.62 -7.15 -12.91
CA VAL A 121 -5.05 -8.38 -12.24
C VAL A 121 -6.54 -8.36 -11.93
N ASP A 122 -7.27 -9.38 -12.40
CA ASP A 122 -8.66 -9.64 -12.05
C ASP A 122 -8.73 -10.62 -10.86
N LEU A 123 -9.68 -10.38 -9.96
CA LEU A 123 -9.88 -11.20 -8.75
C LEU A 123 -11.22 -11.94 -8.82
N GLU A 124 -11.19 -13.26 -8.63
CA GLU A 124 -12.39 -14.09 -8.65
C GLU A 124 -13.35 -13.72 -7.52
N GLY A 125 -14.65 -13.67 -7.81
CA GLY A 125 -15.69 -13.45 -6.80
C GLY A 125 -15.90 -11.99 -6.41
N CYS A 126 -15.26 -11.03 -7.09
CA CYS A 126 -15.59 -9.61 -6.98
C CYS A 126 -15.41 -8.88 -8.32
N THR A 127 -15.94 -7.67 -8.41
CA THR A 127 -15.83 -6.81 -9.62
C THR A 127 -14.58 -5.94 -9.63
N LEU A 128 -13.64 -6.17 -8.71
CA LEU A 128 -12.43 -5.37 -8.58
C LEU A 128 -11.36 -5.82 -9.58
N PHE A 129 -11.01 -4.90 -10.47
CA PHE A 129 -9.81 -4.98 -11.31
C PHE A 129 -8.70 -4.13 -10.70
N LEU A 130 -7.48 -4.67 -10.66
CA LEU A 130 -6.26 -3.97 -10.23
C LEU A 130 -5.41 -3.63 -11.47
N PRO A 131 -5.57 -2.43 -12.07
CA PRO A 131 -4.77 -2.00 -13.21
C PRO A 131 -3.32 -1.71 -12.80
N GLY A 132 -2.39 -1.99 -13.72
CA GLY A 132 -0.98 -1.66 -13.58
C GLY A 132 -0.03 -2.84 -13.86
N ARG A 133 1.11 -2.54 -14.46
CA ARG A 133 2.25 -3.44 -14.66
C ARG A 133 2.90 -3.80 -13.34
N ASP A 134 2.99 -2.86 -12.40
CA ASP A 134 3.69 -3.10 -11.14
C ASP A 134 2.91 -4.08 -10.27
N ILE A 135 1.58 -3.91 -10.18
CA ILE A 135 0.73 -4.84 -9.44
C ILE A 135 0.67 -6.22 -10.12
N ALA A 136 0.65 -6.26 -11.46
CA ALA A 136 0.69 -7.53 -12.20
C ALA A 136 2.00 -8.28 -11.95
N ARG A 137 3.15 -7.59 -11.98
CA ARG A 137 4.47 -8.16 -11.62
C ARG A 137 4.53 -8.56 -10.15
N HIS A 138 4.00 -7.73 -9.25
CA HIS A 138 3.96 -8.00 -7.81
C HIS A 138 3.16 -9.26 -7.46
N LEU A 139 2.14 -9.59 -8.26
CA LEU A 139 1.30 -10.78 -8.10
C LEU A 139 1.67 -11.92 -9.06
N ALA A 140 2.73 -11.79 -9.86
CA ALA A 140 3.13 -12.80 -10.83
C ALA A 140 3.51 -14.11 -10.13
N GLY A 141 2.80 -15.20 -10.45
CA GLY A 141 2.98 -16.51 -9.81
C GLY A 141 2.28 -16.65 -8.44
N ALA A 142 1.54 -15.64 -7.98
CA ALA A 142 0.64 -15.79 -6.84
C ALA A 142 -0.59 -16.60 -7.27
N GLN A 143 -1.03 -17.53 -6.42
CA GLN A 143 -2.29 -18.26 -6.62
C GLN A 143 -3.49 -17.45 -6.16
N ARG A 144 -3.27 -16.57 -5.17
CA ARG A 144 -4.32 -15.77 -4.52
C ARG A 144 -3.77 -14.40 -4.14
N ALA A 145 -4.66 -13.43 -4.03
CA ALA A 145 -4.37 -12.11 -3.47
C ALA A 145 -5.15 -11.94 -2.16
N ALA A 146 -4.46 -11.58 -1.09
CA ALA A 146 -5.06 -11.12 0.15
C ALA A 146 -5.19 -9.59 0.10
N LEU A 147 -6.43 -9.10 0.21
CA LEU A 147 -6.74 -7.68 0.33
C LEU A 147 -6.98 -7.38 1.80
N LEU A 148 -6.31 -6.36 2.31
CA LEU A 148 -6.42 -5.96 3.70
C LEU A 148 -6.79 -4.48 3.84
N ALA A 149 -7.54 -4.18 4.90
CA ALA A 149 -7.74 -2.84 5.42
C ALA A 149 -7.43 -2.83 6.92
N VAL A 150 -6.66 -1.85 7.37
CA VAL A 150 -6.33 -1.63 8.79
C VAL A 150 -6.62 -0.19 9.13
N THR A 151 -7.39 0.07 10.18
CA THR A 151 -7.79 1.42 10.58
C THR A 151 -7.71 1.63 12.08
N LEU A 152 -7.38 2.86 12.50
CA LEU A 152 -7.53 3.32 13.88
C LEU A 152 -8.94 3.82 14.20
N GLY A 153 -9.83 3.85 13.20
CA GLY A 153 -11.23 4.19 13.39
C GLY A 153 -11.50 5.68 13.65
N PHE A 154 -12.78 6.02 13.76
CA PHE A 154 -13.22 7.37 14.10
C PHE A 154 -12.75 7.90 15.48
N PRO A 155 -12.51 7.07 16.51
CA PRO A 155 -11.90 7.57 17.75
C PRO A 155 -10.56 8.27 17.51
N CYS A 156 -9.75 7.77 16.57
CA CYS A 156 -8.50 8.41 16.18
C CYS A 156 -8.73 9.75 15.46
N GLU A 157 -9.74 9.84 14.58
CA GLU A 157 -10.10 11.11 13.93
C GLU A 157 -10.47 12.19 14.94
N MET A 158 -11.25 11.83 15.97
CA MET A 158 -11.65 12.77 17.02
C MET A 158 -10.46 13.22 17.86
N LEU A 159 -9.54 12.31 18.18
CA LEU A 159 -8.30 12.64 18.85
C LEU A 159 -7.45 13.60 18.01
N LEU A 160 -7.24 13.30 16.72
CA LEU A 160 -6.48 14.17 15.81
C LEU A 160 -7.11 15.56 15.71
N LYS A 161 -8.44 15.64 15.58
CA LYS A 161 -9.16 16.92 15.51
C LYS A 161 -9.00 17.73 16.79
N ARG A 162 -9.12 17.09 17.96
CA ARG A 162 -8.93 17.74 19.26
C ARG A 162 -7.52 18.29 19.40
N GLU A 163 -6.50 17.49 19.12
CA GLU A 163 -5.10 17.86 19.36
C GLU A 163 -4.62 18.92 18.37
N LYS A 164 -5.09 18.88 17.11
CA LYS A 164 -4.89 19.96 16.14
C LYS A 164 -5.49 21.30 16.61
N ALA A 165 -6.63 21.27 17.30
CA ALA A 165 -7.25 22.48 17.86
C ALA A 165 -6.48 23.05 19.08
N LEU A 166 -5.73 22.22 19.81
CA LEU A 166 -4.88 22.67 20.92
C LEU A 166 -3.59 23.34 20.43
N GLY A 167 -3.14 23.05 19.22
CA GLY A 167 -2.04 23.75 18.56
C GLY A 167 -1.27 22.87 17.58
N ALA A 168 -0.54 23.51 16.67
CA ALA A 168 0.19 22.82 15.59
C ALA A 168 1.16 21.75 16.11
N ALA A 169 1.89 22.05 17.20
CA ALA A 169 2.85 21.11 17.78
C ALA A 169 2.16 19.87 18.39
N ALA A 170 1.02 20.03 19.08
CA ALA A 170 0.27 18.92 19.64
C ALA A 170 -0.34 18.06 18.54
N GLY A 171 -0.97 18.71 17.54
CA GLY A 171 -1.50 18.04 16.36
C GLY A 171 -0.45 17.23 15.60
N LEU A 172 0.75 17.78 15.40
CA LEU A 172 1.87 17.08 14.74
C LEU A 172 2.30 15.82 15.51
N MET A 173 2.47 15.94 16.84
CA MET A 173 2.92 14.82 17.68
C MET A 173 1.93 13.65 17.65
N VAL A 174 0.64 13.96 17.75
CA VAL A 174 -0.43 12.97 17.75
C VAL A 174 -0.61 12.37 16.36
N ASP A 175 -0.50 13.17 15.29
CA ASP A 175 -0.54 12.65 13.92
C ASP A 175 0.61 11.70 13.61
N ALA A 176 1.83 12.03 14.06
CA ALA A 176 3.00 11.16 13.94
C ALA A 176 2.82 9.85 14.72
N CYS A 177 2.31 9.92 15.96
CA CYS A 177 2.00 8.74 16.77
C CYS A 177 0.92 7.86 16.12
N ALA A 178 -0.14 8.46 15.58
CA ALA A 178 -1.20 7.74 14.90
C ALA A 178 -0.70 7.01 13.65
N SER A 179 0.16 7.68 12.87
CA SER A 179 0.77 7.11 11.67
C SER A 179 1.66 5.91 12.02
N ALA A 180 2.50 6.05 13.05
CA ALA A 180 3.31 4.95 13.57
C ALA A 180 2.46 3.79 14.11
N LEU A 181 1.34 4.09 14.79
CA LEU A 181 0.46 3.07 15.35
C LEU A 181 -0.26 2.26 14.27
N VAL A 182 -0.82 2.91 13.24
CA VAL A 182 -1.51 2.19 12.15
C VAL A 182 -0.52 1.36 11.32
N GLU A 183 0.70 1.86 11.12
CA GLU A 183 1.77 1.12 10.45
C GLU A 183 2.21 -0.10 11.28
N GLY A 184 2.36 0.06 12.59
CA GLY A 184 2.60 -1.05 13.51
C GLY A 184 1.49 -2.10 13.46
N ALA A 185 0.23 -1.67 13.40
CA ALA A 185 -0.91 -2.58 13.26
C ALA A 185 -0.93 -3.29 11.90
N ALA A 186 -0.61 -2.61 10.81
CA ALA A 186 -0.49 -3.24 9.49
C ALA A 186 0.63 -4.29 9.47
N ASN A 187 1.76 -4.01 10.13
CA ASN A 187 2.86 -4.97 10.28
C ASN A 187 2.44 -6.22 11.05
N GLU A 188 1.66 -6.06 12.12
CA GLU A 188 1.11 -7.21 12.84
C GLU A 188 0.12 -8.01 11.98
N VAL A 189 -0.72 -7.34 11.17
CA VAL A 189 -1.60 -8.04 10.22
C VAL A 189 -0.80 -8.82 9.18
N SER A 190 0.28 -8.26 8.64
CA SER A 190 1.19 -8.97 7.73
C SER A 190 1.80 -10.21 8.39
N ARG A 191 2.27 -10.08 9.64
CA ARG A 191 2.81 -11.21 10.42
C ARG A 191 1.77 -12.32 10.62
N LEU A 192 0.53 -11.95 10.96
CA LEU A 192 -0.57 -12.91 11.14
C LEU A 192 -0.97 -13.59 9.83
N LEU A 193 -0.93 -12.86 8.71
CA LEU A 193 -1.17 -13.40 7.37
C LEU A 193 -0.05 -14.37 6.95
N GLU A 194 1.20 -14.02 7.22
CA GLU A 194 2.37 -14.89 7.00
C GLU A 194 2.27 -16.21 7.75
N GLU A 195 1.89 -16.17 9.03
CA GLU A 195 1.70 -17.38 9.85
C GLU A 195 0.59 -18.27 9.32
N ASP A 196 -0.55 -17.67 8.94
CA ASP A 196 -1.67 -18.40 8.37
C ASP A 196 -1.31 -18.99 6.98
N ALA A 197 -0.64 -18.22 6.12
CA ALA A 197 -0.18 -18.70 4.81
C ALA A 197 0.81 -19.86 4.97
N ARG A 198 1.77 -19.75 5.88
CA ARG A 198 2.77 -20.79 6.16
C ARG A 198 2.11 -22.09 6.62
N SER A 199 1.06 -22.00 7.45
CA SER A 199 0.31 -23.17 7.90
C SER A 199 -0.38 -23.94 6.76
N ARG A 200 -0.53 -23.29 5.59
CA ARG A 200 -1.11 -23.85 4.36
C ARG A 200 -0.08 -24.20 3.29
N GLY A 201 1.22 -24.15 3.61
CA GLY A 201 2.28 -24.38 2.61
C GLY A 201 2.39 -23.27 1.56
N LEU A 202 2.00 -22.05 1.93
CA LEU A 202 2.11 -20.84 1.12
C LEU A 202 3.12 -19.86 1.73
N ARG A 203 3.63 -18.97 0.89
CA ARG A 203 4.44 -17.80 1.28
C ARG A 203 3.73 -16.52 0.85
N THR A 204 3.92 -15.44 1.61
CA THR A 204 3.37 -14.12 1.30
C THR A 204 4.38 -13.26 0.56
N GLY A 205 3.88 -12.33 -0.26
CA GLY A 205 4.64 -11.18 -0.75
C GLY A 205 4.64 -10.02 0.24
N GLN A 206 5.23 -8.90 -0.17
CA GLN A 206 5.12 -7.62 0.56
C GLN A 206 3.75 -6.96 0.32
N ARG A 207 3.39 -5.99 1.16
CA ARG A 207 2.18 -5.16 0.97
C ARG A 207 2.39 -4.21 -0.22
N PHE A 208 1.42 -4.16 -1.13
CA PHE A 208 1.38 -3.20 -2.24
C PHE A 208 0.05 -2.44 -2.19
N SER A 209 0.11 -1.11 -2.10
CA SER A 209 -1.06 -0.28 -1.78
C SER A 209 -1.49 0.57 -2.97
N PRO A 210 -2.80 0.84 -3.15
CA PRO A 210 -3.27 1.85 -4.09
C PRO A 210 -2.56 3.19 -3.91
N GLY A 211 -2.08 3.78 -5.02
CA GLY A 211 -1.26 5.00 -5.03
C GLY A 211 0.25 4.75 -5.02
N TYR A 212 0.72 3.50 -4.99
CA TYR A 212 2.12 3.13 -5.21
C TYR A 212 2.33 2.54 -6.60
N GLY A 213 3.52 2.77 -7.16
CA GLY A 213 3.85 2.35 -8.53
C GLY A 213 2.83 2.93 -9.52
N ASP A 214 2.39 2.10 -10.45
CA ASP A 214 1.33 2.40 -11.41
C ASP A 214 -0.09 1.96 -10.98
N LEU A 215 -0.30 1.46 -9.75
CA LEU A 215 -1.63 1.14 -9.24
C LEU A 215 -2.36 2.43 -8.80
N PRO A 216 -3.40 2.88 -9.53
CA PRO A 216 -4.01 4.17 -9.28
C PRO A 216 -4.81 4.15 -7.98
N LEU A 217 -4.83 5.30 -7.29
CA LEU A 217 -5.61 5.48 -6.07
C LEU A 217 -7.12 5.32 -6.30
N SER A 218 -7.59 5.49 -7.55
CA SER A 218 -8.98 5.37 -7.94
C SER A 218 -9.59 3.97 -7.81
N VAL A 219 -8.78 2.94 -7.51
CA VAL A 219 -9.31 1.60 -7.17
C VAL A 219 -9.91 1.55 -5.77
N GLN A 220 -9.63 2.53 -4.89
CA GLN A 220 -10.03 2.49 -3.48
C GLN A 220 -11.54 2.25 -3.25
N PRO A 221 -12.49 2.87 -3.97
CA PRO A 221 -13.91 2.59 -3.79
C PRO A 221 -14.25 1.12 -4.03
N GLY A 222 -13.76 0.56 -5.15
CA GLY A 222 -13.93 -0.85 -5.47
C GLY A 222 -13.22 -1.78 -4.48
N PHE A 223 -12.03 -1.39 -4.02
CA PHE A 223 -11.25 -2.13 -3.02
C PHE A 223 -12.02 -2.27 -1.70
N ILE A 224 -12.52 -1.15 -1.17
CA ILE A 224 -13.27 -1.12 0.09
C ILE A 224 -14.58 -1.92 -0.02
N ALA A 225 -15.28 -1.79 -1.15
CA ALA A 225 -16.51 -2.54 -1.41
C ALA A 225 -16.24 -4.06 -1.54
N ALA A 226 -15.18 -4.46 -2.25
CA ALA A 226 -14.85 -5.87 -2.49
C ALA A 226 -14.58 -6.64 -1.19
N ILE A 227 -13.93 -6.00 -0.20
CA ILE A 227 -13.69 -6.63 1.10
C ILE A 227 -14.80 -6.35 2.13
N GLY A 228 -15.77 -5.49 1.83
CA GLY A 228 -16.85 -5.10 2.76
C GLY A 228 -16.40 -4.24 3.94
N ALA A 229 -15.31 -3.48 3.76
CA ALA A 229 -14.72 -2.65 4.82
C ALA A 229 -15.57 -1.41 5.15
N ASP A 230 -16.45 -0.98 4.25
CA ASP A 230 -17.45 0.06 4.48
C ASP A 230 -18.37 -0.30 5.65
N LYS A 231 -18.94 -1.51 5.64
CA LYS A 231 -19.87 -1.99 6.66
C LYS A 231 -19.14 -2.55 7.87
N ALA A 232 -18.06 -3.28 7.65
CA ALA A 232 -17.35 -3.98 8.72
C ALA A 232 -16.46 -3.07 9.57
N LEU A 233 -15.87 -2.03 8.96
CA LEU A 233 -14.90 -1.13 9.61
C LEU A 233 -15.33 0.35 9.59
N GLY A 234 -16.42 0.70 8.90
CA GLY A 234 -16.89 2.08 8.80
C GLY A 234 -15.98 2.97 7.93
N ILE A 235 -15.29 2.38 6.95
CA ILE A 235 -14.38 3.11 6.06
C ILE A 235 -15.16 3.64 4.86
N SER A 236 -15.05 4.95 4.60
CA SER A 236 -15.56 5.59 3.39
C SER A 236 -14.43 6.14 2.54
N VAL A 237 -14.74 6.41 1.27
CA VAL A 237 -13.80 6.95 0.29
C VAL A 237 -14.32 8.31 -0.19
N THR A 238 -13.47 9.33 -0.16
CA THR A 238 -13.79 10.67 -0.64
C THR A 238 -13.79 10.73 -2.18
N PRO A 239 -14.34 11.78 -2.82
CA PRO A 239 -14.26 11.96 -4.27
C PRO A 239 -12.82 12.00 -4.81
N ALA A 240 -11.86 12.40 -3.97
CA ALA A 240 -10.42 12.39 -4.29
C ALA A 240 -9.75 11.03 -4.02
N ASN A 241 -10.54 9.96 -3.80
CA ASN A 241 -10.07 8.60 -3.49
C ASN A 241 -9.28 8.44 -2.18
N LEU A 242 -9.39 9.41 -1.27
CA LEU A 242 -8.79 9.32 0.07
C LEU A 242 -9.72 8.60 1.04
N LEU A 243 -9.15 7.84 1.97
CA LEU A 243 -9.88 7.07 2.97
C LEU A 243 -10.26 7.94 4.18
N ILE A 244 -11.47 7.71 4.69
CA ILE A 244 -11.95 8.21 5.99
C ILE A 244 -12.39 7.00 6.80
N PRO A 245 -11.85 6.74 8.00
CA PRO A 245 -10.82 7.50 8.74
C PRO A 245 -9.46 7.65 8.01
N THR A 246 -8.75 8.74 8.27
CA THR A 246 -7.49 9.11 7.61
C THR A 246 -6.33 8.19 7.98
N LYS A 247 -6.34 7.63 9.19
CA LYS A 247 -5.34 6.64 9.64
C LYS A 247 -5.82 5.24 9.30
N THR A 248 -5.86 4.98 7.99
CA THR A 248 -6.26 3.72 7.39
C THR A 248 -5.24 3.30 6.33
N ILE A 249 -4.84 2.03 6.33
CA ILE A 249 -3.98 1.41 5.32
C ILE A 249 -4.80 0.37 4.57
N THR A 250 -4.81 0.43 3.24
CA THR A 250 -5.28 -0.65 2.36
C THR A 250 -4.09 -1.23 1.60
N ALA A 251 -4.04 -2.56 1.44
CA ALA A 251 -2.96 -3.20 0.69
C ALA A 251 -3.38 -4.53 0.08
N VAL A 252 -2.69 -4.91 -0.99
CA VAL A 252 -2.72 -6.21 -1.63
C VAL A 252 -1.47 -6.98 -1.25
N VAL A 253 -1.61 -8.27 -0.94
CA VAL A 253 -0.50 -9.19 -0.66
C VAL A 253 -0.69 -10.45 -1.48
N GLY A 254 0.28 -10.80 -2.32
CA GLY A 254 0.28 -12.06 -3.07
C GLY A 254 0.51 -13.27 -2.15
N LEU A 255 -0.21 -14.36 -2.40
CA LEU A 255 -0.03 -15.67 -1.77
C LEU A 255 0.49 -16.66 -2.81
N PHE A 256 1.72 -17.12 -2.61
CA PHE A 256 2.45 -17.93 -3.58
C PHE A 256 2.65 -19.36 -3.04
N PRO A 257 2.75 -20.37 -3.91
CA PRO A 257 3.16 -21.70 -3.51
C PRO A 257 4.58 -21.69 -2.91
N GLY A 258 4.78 -22.48 -1.86
CA GLY A 258 6.10 -22.73 -1.27
C GLY A 258 6.05 -22.98 0.24
N VAL A 259 6.79 -23.99 0.70
CA VAL A 259 6.99 -24.29 2.12
C VAL A 259 8.30 -23.63 2.58
N ALA A 260 8.33 -23.09 3.80
CA ALA A 260 9.54 -22.51 4.38
C ALA A 260 10.71 -23.51 4.32
N GLY A 261 11.77 -23.17 3.59
CA GLY A 261 12.96 -24.01 3.41
C GLY A 261 13.52 -24.06 1.98
N SER A 262 12.73 -23.72 0.95
CA SER A 262 13.29 -23.30 -0.34
C SER A 262 13.72 -21.84 -0.22
N ASP A 263 14.96 -21.55 -0.58
CA ASP A 263 15.56 -20.23 -0.55
C ASP A 263 14.57 -19.12 -0.94
N SER A 264 14.70 -17.96 -0.29
CA SER A 264 14.06 -16.69 -0.69
C SER A 264 14.42 -16.23 -2.12
N ALA A 265 15.06 -17.09 -2.91
CA ALA A 265 15.54 -16.89 -4.27
C ALA A 265 14.52 -17.25 -5.37
N ALA A 266 13.34 -17.83 -5.03
CA ALA A 266 12.37 -18.26 -6.04
C ALA A 266 11.26 -17.22 -6.37
N VAL A 267 11.30 -16.04 -5.76
CA VAL A 267 10.73 -14.84 -6.40
C VAL A 267 11.93 -14.17 -7.04
N GLU A 268 11.97 -14.06 -8.37
CA GLU A 268 12.94 -13.15 -8.96
C GLU A 268 12.75 -11.79 -8.29
N PRO A 269 13.75 -11.26 -7.58
CA PRO A 269 13.58 -10.02 -6.86
C PRO A 269 13.24 -8.94 -7.87
N LEU A 270 12.20 -8.12 -7.57
CA LEU A 270 11.76 -6.98 -8.40
C LEU A 270 12.97 -6.26 -9.02
N PRO A 271 12.90 -5.72 -10.25
CA PRO A 271 14.00 -5.01 -10.88
C PRO A 271 14.67 -3.99 -9.94
N ALA A 272 15.97 -3.72 -10.12
CA ALA A 272 16.77 -2.97 -9.17
C ALA A 272 16.22 -1.57 -8.85
N GLU A 273 15.49 -0.97 -9.79
CA GLU A 273 14.75 0.29 -9.66
C GLU A 273 13.49 0.20 -8.77
N ASP A 274 12.82 -0.96 -8.73
CA ASP A 274 11.52 -1.15 -8.09
C ASP A 274 11.60 -1.73 -6.67
N ARG A 275 12.77 -2.23 -6.25
CA ARG A 275 12.96 -2.79 -4.90
C ARG A 275 12.82 -1.77 -3.77
N CYS A 276 12.92 -0.48 -4.10
CA CYS A 276 12.63 0.59 -3.16
C CYS A 276 11.13 0.92 -3.12
N VAL A 277 10.38 0.64 -4.19
CA VAL A 277 8.95 0.96 -4.31
C VAL A 277 8.17 0.03 -3.38
N GLY A 278 7.49 0.62 -2.39
CA GLY A 278 6.78 -0.15 -1.36
C GLY A 278 7.70 -0.74 -0.28
N CYS A 279 8.99 -0.38 -0.28
CA CYS A 279 9.90 -0.73 0.82
C CYS A 279 9.49 0.03 2.09
N ARG A 280 9.44 -0.65 3.25
CA ARG A 280 9.19 -0.02 4.56
C ARG A 280 10.13 1.16 4.88
N ARG A 281 11.30 1.20 4.25
CA ARG A 281 12.30 2.27 4.39
C ARG A 281 12.41 3.16 3.17
N GLU A 282 11.49 3.11 2.20
CA GLU A 282 11.60 3.81 0.92
C GLU A 282 12.04 5.29 1.06
N PHE A 283 11.46 6.00 2.03
CA PHE A 283 11.73 7.41 2.32
C PHE A 283 12.77 7.64 3.44
N SER A 284 13.25 6.59 4.09
CA SER A 284 14.15 6.68 5.26
C SER A 284 15.29 5.64 5.27
N CYS A 285 15.64 5.08 4.11
CA CYS A 285 16.61 4.02 4.00
C CYS A 285 18.04 4.61 4.03
N PRO A 286 18.82 4.38 5.09
CA PRO A 286 20.19 4.89 5.16
C PRO A 286 21.09 4.26 4.09
N LEU A 287 20.73 3.06 3.60
CA LEU A 287 21.46 2.40 2.52
C LEU A 287 21.21 3.11 1.19
N ARG A 288 19.96 3.50 0.91
CA ARG A 288 19.59 4.30 -0.28
C ARG A 288 20.28 5.66 -0.27
N GLU A 289 20.28 6.35 0.87
CA GLU A 289 20.99 7.62 1.05
C GLU A 289 22.50 7.48 0.84
N ALA A 290 23.10 6.38 1.31
CA ALA A 290 24.51 6.07 1.09
C ALA A 290 24.83 5.57 -0.33
N GLY A 291 23.84 5.48 -1.24
CA GLY A 291 24.03 4.92 -2.58
C GLY A 291 24.33 3.42 -2.60
N THR A 292 24.08 2.74 -1.48
CA THR A 292 24.33 1.30 -1.30
C THR A 292 23.02 0.51 -1.37
N ARG A 293 23.08 -0.71 -1.91
CA ARG A 293 21.91 -1.57 -2.07
C ARG A 293 21.79 -2.49 -0.85
N CYS A 294 20.56 -2.76 -0.39
CA CYS A 294 20.31 -3.66 0.75
C CYS A 294 20.23 -5.15 0.35
N TRP A 295 20.30 -5.43 -0.94
CA TRP A 295 20.36 -6.77 -1.51
C TRP A 295 21.77 -7.02 -2.05
N ALA A 296 22.32 -8.19 -1.72
CA ALA A 296 23.53 -8.77 -2.32
C ALA A 296 23.11 -9.88 -3.28
#